data_AF-A0A0L7KRA4-F1
#
_entry.id   AF-A0A0L7KRA4-F1
#
_cell.length_a   1.000
_cell.length_b   1.000
_cell.length_c   1.000
_cell.angle_alpha   90.00
_cell.angle_beta   90.00
_cell.angle_gamma   90.00
#
_symmetry.space_group_name_H-M   'P 1'
#
loop_
_entity.id
_entity.type
_entity.pdbx_description
1 polymer ?
#
loop_
_entity_poly.entity_id
_entity_poly.type
_entity_poly.pdbx_seq_one_letter_code
_entity_poly.pdbx_strand_id
1 'polypeptide(L)'
;MPERLPSGDVEAVFSLMDDEFTRSMWHFHCQLLLHTYFKVPDVRRCQITGMHGCMFIDKTREGAVYQETRETVTLNEWTDHIYQNTMQEHIITNVVSGRKMRIQNYLEPLGGFREGDP
;
A
#
# COMPACT_ATOMS: atom_id res chain seq x y z
N MET A 1 2.38 3.83 16.83
CA MET A 1 1.27 3.10 17.49
C MET A 1 -0.05 3.60 16.90
N PRO A 2 -1.11 2.79 16.82
CA PRO A 2 -2.40 3.27 16.31
C PRO A 2 -2.97 4.39 17.20
N GLU A 3 -3.42 5.48 16.59
CA GLU A 3 -4.01 6.66 17.24
C GLU A 3 -5.50 6.77 16.89
N ARG A 4 -6.33 7.23 17.83
CA ARG A 4 -7.75 7.54 17.56
C ARG A 4 -7.88 9.04 17.24
N LEU A 5 -8.42 9.34 16.07
CA LEU A 5 -8.68 10.71 15.63
C LEU A 5 -10.00 11.25 16.22
N PRO A 6 -10.21 12.59 16.26
CA PRO A 6 -11.48 13.19 16.68
C PRO A 6 -12.69 12.74 15.86
N SER A 7 -12.48 12.28 14.62
CA SER A 7 -13.53 11.68 13.78
C SER A 7 -14.02 10.32 14.28
N GLY A 8 -13.29 9.67 15.21
CA GLY A 8 -13.51 8.30 15.64
C GLY A 8 -12.78 7.26 14.77
N ASP A 9 -12.06 7.70 13.75
CA ASP A 9 -11.19 6.85 12.94
C ASP A 9 -9.94 6.44 13.74
N VAL A 10 -9.33 5.32 13.32
CA VAL A 10 -8.04 4.86 13.85
C VAL A 10 -7.01 4.99 12.74
N GLU A 11 -5.92 5.68 13.02
CA GLU A 11 -4.78 5.84 12.13
C GLU A 11 -3.58 5.07 12.66
N ALA A 12 -2.83 4.43 11.78
CA ALA A 12 -1.56 3.80 12.13
C ALA A 12 -0.56 4.10 11.02
N VAL A 13 0.56 4.73 11.38
CA VAL A 13 1.65 5.04 10.47
C VAL A 13 2.74 4.00 10.64
N PHE A 14 3.17 3.42 9.53
CA PHE A 14 4.31 2.52 9.44
C PHE A 14 5.35 3.19 8.56
N SER A 15 6.54 3.42 9.10
CA SER A 15 7.63 4.05 8.38
C SER A 15 8.78 3.07 8.28
N LEU A 16 9.32 2.93 7.07
CA LEU A 16 10.59 2.27 6.84
C LEU A 16 11.59 3.35 6.45
N MET A 17 12.61 3.53 7.27
CA MET A 17 13.61 4.59 7.12
C MET A 17 14.99 3.96 7.18
N ASP A 18 15.90 4.50 6.39
CA ASP A 18 17.33 4.28 6.49
C ASP A 18 18.04 5.62 6.78
N ASP A 19 19.28 5.53 7.24
CA ASP A 19 20.16 6.66 7.53
C ASP A 19 21.45 6.55 6.70
N GLU A 20 22.30 7.58 6.74
CA GLU A 20 23.54 7.59 5.94
C GLU A 20 24.47 6.43 6.33
N PHE A 21 24.53 6.08 7.62
CA PHE A 21 25.38 5.00 8.10
C PHE A 21 24.90 3.64 7.58
N THR A 22 23.61 3.34 7.72
CA THR A 22 23.00 2.12 7.20
C THR A 22 23.11 2.04 5.70
N ARG A 23 22.86 3.13 4.95
CA ARG A 23 23.12 3.20 3.50
C ARG A 23 24.58 2.90 3.15
N SER A 24 25.53 3.41 3.93
CA SER A 24 26.97 3.21 3.68
C SER A 24 27.40 1.74 3.84
N MET A 25 26.65 0.95 4.61
CA MET A 25 26.93 -0.47 4.82
C MET A 25 26.50 -1.36 3.63
N TRP A 26 25.62 -0.89 2.76
CA TRP A 26 25.10 -1.67 1.63
C TRP A 26 25.76 -1.23 0.32
N HIS A 27 26.71 -2.03 -0.19
CA HIS A 27 27.30 -1.83 -1.52
C HIS A 27 26.41 -2.37 -2.68
N PHE A 28 25.13 -2.61 -2.44
CA PHE A 28 24.18 -3.16 -3.42
C PHE A 28 22.79 -2.55 -3.30
N HIS A 29 22.03 -2.58 -4.39
CA HIS A 29 20.65 -2.12 -4.43
C HIS A 29 19.71 -3.20 -3.86
N CYS A 30 18.80 -2.80 -2.96
CA CYS A 30 17.75 -3.67 -2.46
C CYS A 30 16.37 -3.03 -2.67
N GLN A 31 15.35 -3.87 -2.82
CA GLN A 31 13.96 -3.45 -2.84
C GLN A 31 13.34 -3.74 -1.48
N LEU A 32 12.56 -2.80 -0.96
CA LEU A 32 11.88 -2.92 0.31
C LEU A 32 10.37 -2.79 0.11
N LEU A 33 9.60 -3.57 0.87
CA LEU A 33 8.15 -3.59 0.82
C LEU A 33 7.58 -3.90 2.20
N LEU A 34 6.47 -3.24 2.54
CA LEU A 34 5.66 -3.59 3.70
C LEU A 34 4.63 -4.64 3.31
N HIS A 35 4.81 -5.88 3.77
CA HIS A 35 3.93 -7.00 3.43
C HIS A 35 2.71 -7.05 4.36
N THR A 36 1.89 -6.00 4.30
CA THR A 36 0.79 -5.77 5.24
C THR A 36 -0.42 -6.67 4.93
N TYR A 37 -0.89 -7.41 5.94
CA TYR A 37 -2.08 -8.25 5.85
C TYR A 37 -3.30 -7.54 6.45
N PHE A 38 -4.33 -7.28 5.64
CA PHE A 38 -5.59 -6.70 6.10
C PHE A 38 -6.65 -7.77 6.36
N LYS A 39 -7.22 -7.77 7.56
CA LYS A 39 -8.31 -8.69 7.92
C LYS A 39 -9.63 -8.20 7.31
N VAL A 40 -10.29 -9.08 6.57
CA VAL A 40 -11.64 -8.87 6.00
C VAL A 40 -12.56 -10.05 6.37
N PRO A 41 -13.89 -9.84 6.48
CA PRO A 41 -14.82 -10.92 6.79
C PRO A 41 -14.97 -11.96 5.67
N ASP A 42 -14.98 -11.52 4.41
CA ASP A 42 -14.99 -12.35 3.20
C ASP A 42 -14.21 -11.63 2.10
N VAL A 43 -13.11 -12.24 1.63
CA VAL A 43 -12.22 -11.65 0.63
C VAL A 43 -12.91 -11.40 -0.71
N ARG A 44 -13.92 -12.20 -1.05
CA ARG A 44 -14.66 -12.05 -2.32
C ARG A 44 -15.61 -10.85 -2.31
N ARG A 45 -15.84 -10.27 -1.12
CA ARG A 45 -16.72 -9.11 -0.93
C ARG A 45 -15.94 -7.82 -0.69
N CYS A 46 -14.62 -7.87 -0.50
CA CYS A 46 -13.84 -6.64 -0.42
C CYS A 46 -13.68 -6.02 -1.82
N GLN A 47 -13.57 -4.71 -1.85
CA GLN A 47 -13.29 -3.96 -3.07
C GLN A 47 -12.15 -2.98 -2.79
N ILE A 48 -11.21 -2.87 -3.73
CA ILE A 48 -10.05 -2.00 -3.63
C ILE A 48 -10.13 -0.93 -4.72
N THR A 49 -10.05 0.34 -4.35
CA THR A 49 -10.05 1.49 -5.28
C THR A 49 -8.63 2.02 -5.50
N GLY A 50 -8.48 2.92 -6.48
CA GLY A 50 -7.20 3.61 -6.76
C GLY A 50 -6.24 2.83 -7.67
N MET A 51 -6.71 1.71 -8.23
CA MET A 51 -5.95 0.88 -9.18
C MET A 51 -6.39 1.06 -10.63
N HIS A 52 -7.53 1.70 -10.90
CA HIS A 52 -8.02 1.91 -12.26
C HIS A 52 -7.00 2.65 -13.12
N GLY A 53 -6.76 2.14 -14.33
CA GLY A 53 -5.80 2.67 -15.29
C GLY A 53 -4.34 2.27 -15.02
N CYS A 54 -4.02 1.70 -13.87
CA CYS A 54 -2.66 1.26 -13.55
C CYS A 54 -2.27 0.03 -14.36
N MET A 55 -0.98 -0.06 -14.71
CA MET A 55 -0.41 -1.29 -15.24
C MET A 55 -0.10 -2.24 -14.07
N PHE A 56 -0.28 -3.54 -14.26
CA PHE A 56 0.13 -4.54 -13.29
C PHE A 56 0.77 -5.76 -13.94
N ILE A 57 1.70 -6.38 -13.22
CA ILE A 57 2.31 -7.66 -13.57
C ILE A 57 1.51 -8.76 -12.87
N ASP A 58 0.96 -9.71 -13.62
CA ASP A 58 0.27 -10.88 -13.09
C ASP A 58 1.24 -12.06 -12.94
N LYS A 59 1.67 -12.31 -11.70
CA LYS A 59 2.57 -13.42 -11.39
C LYS A 59 1.91 -14.79 -11.51
N THR A 60 0.58 -14.85 -11.55
CA THR A 60 -0.18 -16.08 -11.79
C THR A 60 -0.29 -16.44 -13.28
N ARG A 61 0.12 -15.51 -14.16
CA ARG A 61 0.07 -15.63 -15.63
C ARG A 61 1.46 -15.40 -16.24
N GLU A 62 2.48 -16.07 -15.71
CA GLU A 62 3.86 -16.01 -16.22
C GLU A 62 4.46 -14.59 -16.26
N GLY A 63 3.98 -13.68 -15.42
CA GLY A 63 4.44 -12.29 -15.39
C GLY A 63 3.89 -11.43 -16.53
N ALA A 64 2.80 -11.85 -17.17
CA ALA A 64 2.11 -11.05 -18.18
C ALA A 64 1.67 -9.70 -17.61
N VAL A 65 1.74 -8.68 -18.45
CA VAL A 65 1.43 -7.29 -18.07
C VAL A 65 0.06 -6.89 -18.61
N TYR A 66 -0.77 -6.33 -17.74
CA TYR A 66 -2.13 -5.91 -18.06
C TYR A 66 -2.39 -4.49 -17.56
N GLN A 67 -3.42 -3.85 -18.10
CA GLN A 67 -3.98 -2.63 -17.55
C GLN A 67 -5.23 -2.96 -16.73
N GLU A 68 -5.32 -2.44 -15.51
CA GLU A 68 -6.53 -2.57 -14.70
C GLU A 68 -7.63 -1.64 -15.25
N THR A 69 -8.62 -2.24 -15.89
CA THR A 69 -9.74 -1.51 -16.51
C THR A 69 -10.93 -1.36 -15.58
N ARG A 70 -10.96 -2.09 -14.46
CA ARG A 70 -12.06 -2.03 -13.49
C ARG A 70 -11.93 -0.78 -12.63
N GLU A 71 -13.07 -0.19 -12.26
CA GLU A 71 -13.13 0.90 -11.27
C GLU A 71 -12.72 0.41 -9.88
N THR A 72 -13.05 -0.84 -9.56
CA THR A 72 -12.68 -1.49 -8.31
C THR A 72 -12.11 -2.88 -8.56
N VAL A 73 -11.03 -3.21 -7.87
CA VAL A 73 -10.45 -4.54 -7.87
C VAL A 73 -11.24 -5.42 -6.91
N THR A 74 -11.62 -6.60 -7.37
CA THR A 74 -12.23 -7.67 -6.57
C THR A 74 -11.39 -8.92 -6.68
N LEU A 75 -11.38 -9.73 -5.60
CA LEU A 75 -10.55 -10.93 -5.48
C LEU A 75 -11.44 -12.18 -5.53
N ASN A 76 -11.76 -12.62 -6.74
CA ASN A 76 -12.65 -13.77 -6.98
C ASN A 76 -11.89 -15.05 -7.36
N GLU A 77 -10.58 -14.95 -7.56
CA GLU A 77 -9.69 -16.06 -7.92
C GLU A 77 -8.32 -15.89 -7.28
N TRP A 78 -7.45 -16.89 -7.46
CA TRP A 78 -6.05 -16.80 -7.05
C TRP A 78 -5.39 -15.59 -7.72
N THR A 79 -4.90 -14.64 -6.92
CA THR A 79 -4.43 -13.34 -7.39
C THR A 79 -3.06 -13.07 -6.80
N ASP A 80 -2.11 -12.70 -7.66
CA ASP A 80 -0.80 -12.19 -7.26
C ASP A 80 -0.33 -11.12 -8.26
N HIS A 81 -0.74 -9.87 -8.01
CA HIS A 81 -0.54 -8.74 -8.91
C HIS A 81 0.42 -7.71 -8.32
N ILE A 82 1.38 -7.25 -9.12
CA ILE A 82 2.24 -6.10 -8.79
C ILE A 82 1.76 -4.92 -9.61
N TYR A 83 1.01 -4.02 -8.97
CA TYR A 83 0.56 -2.77 -9.58
C TYR A 83 1.72 -1.76 -9.62
N GLN A 84 1.84 -1.05 -10.74
CA GLN A 84 2.89 -0.06 -10.99
C GLN A 84 2.29 1.34 -11.06
N ASN A 85 3.02 2.34 -10.55
CA ASN A 85 2.66 3.76 -10.60
C ASN A 85 1.23 4.03 -10.06
N THR A 86 0.90 3.40 -8.95
CA THR A 86 -0.40 3.57 -8.31
C THR A 86 -0.58 4.99 -7.76
N MET A 87 -1.82 5.40 -7.55
CA MET A 87 -2.11 6.64 -6.83
C MET A 87 -1.57 6.56 -5.39
N GLN A 88 -1.39 7.72 -4.75
CA GLN A 88 -0.97 7.79 -3.35
C GLN A 88 -2.00 7.15 -2.41
N GLU A 89 -3.29 7.19 -2.76
CA GLU A 89 -4.37 6.73 -1.89
C GLU A 89 -5.10 5.51 -2.47
N HIS A 90 -5.39 4.56 -1.58
CA HIS A 90 -6.21 3.39 -1.85
C HIS A 90 -7.26 3.20 -0.76
N ILE A 91 -8.45 2.73 -1.12
CA ILE A 91 -9.50 2.40 -0.16
C ILE A 91 -9.88 0.94 -0.30
N ILE A 92 -9.80 0.20 0.80
CA ILE A 92 -10.37 -1.14 0.93
C ILE A 92 -11.73 -1.01 1.62
N THR A 93 -12.78 -1.41 0.94
CA THR A 93 -14.14 -1.44 1.50
C THR A 93 -14.52 -2.84 1.97
N ASN A 94 -15.56 -2.92 2.80
CA ASN A 94 -16.04 -4.17 3.42
C ASN A 94 -14.96 -4.85 4.28
N VAL A 95 -14.18 -4.05 5.01
CA VAL A 95 -13.32 -4.55 6.08
C VAL A 95 -14.16 -4.89 7.33
N VAL A 96 -13.51 -5.30 8.43
CA VAL A 96 -14.20 -5.73 9.67
C VAL A 96 -15.26 -4.71 10.12
N SER A 97 -16.43 -5.22 10.52
CA SER A 97 -17.60 -4.43 10.95
C SER A 97 -18.18 -3.49 9.87
N GLY A 98 -17.96 -3.78 8.59
CA GLY A 98 -18.50 -2.97 7.48
C GLY A 98 -17.82 -1.62 7.32
N ARG A 99 -16.65 -1.42 7.93
CA ARG A 99 -15.87 -0.19 7.80
C ARG A 99 -15.13 -0.15 6.45
N LYS A 100 -14.41 0.94 6.24
CA LYS A 100 -13.44 1.12 5.17
C LYS A 100 -12.05 1.30 5.78
N MET A 101 -11.03 0.89 5.06
CA MET A 101 -9.63 1.16 5.39
C MET A 101 -9.03 2.02 4.29
N ARG A 102 -8.46 3.16 4.67
CA ARG A 102 -7.71 4.03 3.77
C ARG A 102 -6.21 3.73 3.94
N ILE A 103 -5.51 3.61 2.82
CA ILE A 103 -4.07 3.40 2.76
C ILE A 103 -3.49 4.57 1.98
N GLN A 104 -2.50 5.24 2.57
CA GLN A 104 -1.79 6.33 1.92
C GLN A 104 -0.31 6.01 1.89
N ASN A 105 0.28 6.03 0.70
CA ASN A 105 1.70 5.80 0.50
C ASN A 105 2.47 7.13 0.51
N TYR A 106 3.28 7.33 1.53
CA TYR A 106 4.13 8.51 1.65
C TYR A 106 5.58 8.14 1.34
N LEU A 107 6.11 8.70 0.27
CA LEU A 107 7.54 8.79 0.05
C LEU A 107 7.95 10.17 0.55
N GLU A 108 8.58 10.23 1.72
CA GLU A 108 9.21 11.48 2.16
C GLU A 108 10.25 11.89 1.11
N PRO A 109 10.22 13.13 0.61
CA PRO A 109 11.28 13.63 -0.26
C PRO A 109 12.62 13.48 0.45
N LEU A 110 13.59 12.82 -0.20
CA LEU A 110 14.96 12.74 0.27
C LEU A 110 15.57 14.15 0.30
N GLY A 111 15.33 14.91 1.36
CA GLY A 111 15.83 16.29 1.49
C GLY A 111 15.08 17.21 2.46
N GLY A 112 14.41 16.68 3.49
CA GLY A 112 13.61 17.50 4.40
C GLY A 112 13.83 17.20 5.88
N PHE A 113 15.08 17.19 6.36
CA PHE A 113 15.27 17.46 7.80
C PHE A 113 14.80 18.90 8.01
N ARG A 114 13.65 19.08 8.66
CA ARG A 114 13.26 20.40 9.16
C ARG A 114 14.15 20.67 10.38
N GLU A 115 14.81 21.82 10.36
CA GLU A 115 15.55 22.31 11.50
C GLU A 115 14.58 22.44 12.69
N GLY A 116 14.69 21.53 13.67
CA GLY A 116 13.88 21.55 14.90
C GLY A 116 13.13 20.27 15.28
N ASP A 117 13.30 19.14 14.60
CA ASP A 117 12.83 17.85 15.16
C ASP A 117 13.74 17.41 16.34
N PRO A 118 13.17 16.88 17.44
CA PRO A 118 13.86 16.70 18.73
C PRO A 118 14.99 15.66 18.73
#